data_AF-A0A078GC65-F1
#
_entry.id   AF-A0A078GC65-F1
#
_cell.length_a   1.000
_cell.length_b   1.000
_cell.length_c   1.000
_cell.angle_alpha   90.00
_cell.angle_beta   90.00
_cell.angle_gamma   90.00
#
_symmetry.space_group_name_H-M   'P 1'
#
loop_
_entity.id
_entity.type
_entity.pdbx_description
1 polymer ?
#
loop_
_entity_poly.entity_id
_entity_poly.type
_entity_poly.pdbx_seq_one_letter_code
_entity_poly.pdbx_strand_id
1 'polypeptide(L)'
;MYLTASMLVVRQSIHTLHPCCLHPFPIRSYPASSIRCLTESLCYLLDEVDMGMTYEELSVYGRMRKIFRCGPVSMFKNLCYKWGTKLSPAEVAEKVKYFFKYYSINRHKMTVLTPSYHAESYSPEDNRFDLRQFLYNSKWPYQFKKIDEIVDGLNGDSVAFPEEEEEEATSSQEFGVVAANSGDPRAGL
;
A
#
# COMPACT_ATOMS: atom_id res chain seq x y z
N MET A 1 -41.04 24.10 50.72
CA MET A 1 -41.86 24.35 49.50
C MET A 1 -40.98 25.08 48.50
N TYR A 2 -40.61 24.39 47.41
CA TYR A 2 -40.16 24.89 46.10
C TYR A 2 -38.89 25.81 46.09
N LEU A 3 -37.80 25.60 45.35
CA LEU A 3 -37.57 24.87 44.11
C LEU A 3 -36.05 24.65 43.96
N THR A 4 -35.54 23.43 44.17
CA THR A 4 -34.23 22.99 43.68
C THR A 4 -34.44 22.29 42.34
N ALA A 5 -34.58 23.04 41.25
CA ALA A 5 -34.80 22.44 39.93
C ALA A 5 -34.41 23.39 38.79
N SER A 6 -33.11 23.58 38.54
CA SER A 6 -32.66 24.16 37.26
C SER A 6 -31.29 23.72 36.77
N MET A 7 -30.73 22.64 37.34
CA MET A 7 -29.44 22.11 36.88
C MET A 7 -29.49 20.64 36.42
N LEU A 8 -30.69 20.12 36.18
CA LEU A 8 -30.88 18.70 35.80
C LEU A 8 -31.48 18.49 34.39
N VAL A 9 -31.64 19.53 33.56
CA VAL A 9 -32.26 19.37 32.23
C VAL A 9 -31.23 19.38 31.09
N VAL A 10 -30.01 19.91 31.28
CA VAL A 10 -29.04 20.00 30.17
C VAL A 10 -28.10 18.79 30.08
N ARG A 11 -27.93 18.01 31.17
CA ARG A 11 -27.03 16.84 31.15
C ARG A 11 -27.69 15.52 30.69
N GLN A 12 -29.01 15.50 30.47
CA GLN A 12 -29.73 14.30 30.04
C GLN A 12 -30.11 14.29 28.55
N SER A 13 -29.63 15.27 27.76
CA SER A 13 -30.03 15.42 26.34
C SER A 13 -28.93 15.05 25.33
N ILE A 14 -27.71 14.70 25.78
CA ILE A 14 -26.61 14.33 24.88
C ILE A 14 -26.49 12.81 24.70
N HIS A 15 -27.13 12.01 25.56
CA HIS A 15 -27.04 10.54 25.51
C HIS A 15 -28.13 9.83 24.68
N THR A 16 -29.03 10.57 24.01
CA THR A 16 -30.20 9.97 23.33
C THR A 16 -30.42 10.41 21.89
N LEU A 17 -29.44 11.05 21.24
CA LEU A 17 -29.54 11.48 19.83
C LEU A 17 -28.57 10.76 18.88
N HIS A 18 -28.11 9.56 19.24
CA HIS A 18 -27.18 8.79 18.40
C HIS A 18 -27.42 7.27 18.25
N PRO A 19 -28.66 6.71 18.35
CA PRO A 19 -28.87 5.32 17.91
C PRO A 19 -29.83 5.14 16.71
N CYS A 20 -30.55 6.16 16.23
CA CYS A 20 -31.62 5.92 15.25
C CYS A 20 -31.14 5.78 13.78
N CYS A 21 -30.04 6.42 13.39
CA CYS A 21 -29.49 6.33 12.03
C CYS A 21 -28.32 5.33 11.90
N LEU A 22 -27.79 4.85 13.02
CA LEU A 22 -26.88 3.71 13.11
C LEU A 22 -27.71 2.43 13.31
N HIS A 23 -28.70 2.20 12.44
CA HIS A 23 -29.08 0.81 12.21
C HIS A 23 -27.81 0.09 11.74
N PRO A 24 -27.57 -1.17 12.14
CA PRO A 24 -26.49 -1.93 11.54
C PRO A 24 -26.82 -2.03 10.06
N PHE A 25 -26.25 -1.14 9.25
CA PHE A 25 -25.95 -1.49 7.87
C PHE A 25 -25.21 -2.81 8.02
N PRO A 26 -25.79 -3.94 7.60
CA PRO A 26 -25.09 -5.20 7.69
C PRO A 26 -23.73 -4.94 7.03
N ILE A 27 -22.65 -5.38 7.67
CA ILE A 27 -21.26 -5.28 7.18
C ILE A 27 -21.13 -5.81 5.72
N ARG A 28 -22.18 -6.48 5.25
CA ARG A 28 -22.50 -6.93 3.90
C ARG A 28 -23.31 -5.93 3.06
N SER A 29 -23.09 -4.62 3.17
CA SER A 29 -23.59 -3.67 2.17
C SER A 29 -22.38 -3.09 1.45
N TYR A 30 -22.16 -3.62 0.25
CA TYR A 30 -20.94 -3.42 -0.53
C TYR A 30 -21.02 -2.11 -1.31
N PRO A 31 -19.91 -1.36 -1.47
CA PRO A 31 -19.91 -0.15 -2.29
C PRO A 31 -20.25 -0.52 -3.74
N ALA A 32 -21.45 -0.16 -4.19
CA ALA A 32 -21.89 -0.48 -5.54
C ALA A 32 -21.26 0.50 -6.55
N SER A 33 -20.37 0.00 -7.41
CA SER A 33 -19.89 0.71 -8.60
C SER A 33 -20.99 0.73 -9.67
N SER A 34 -21.99 1.59 -9.47
CA SER A 34 -23.21 1.69 -10.28
C SER A 34 -22.95 2.24 -11.69
N ILE A 35 -22.58 1.38 -12.63
CA ILE A 35 -22.88 1.51 -14.08
C ILE A 35 -23.37 0.17 -14.69
N ARG A 36 -23.07 -0.99 -14.07
CA ARG A 36 -23.46 -2.33 -14.61
C ARG A 36 -24.12 -3.32 -13.64
N CYS A 37 -24.25 -2.99 -12.35
CA CYS A 37 -24.58 -4.01 -11.35
C CYS A 37 -26.08 -4.07 -11.01
N LEU A 38 -26.73 -5.21 -11.28
CA LEU A 38 -28.15 -5.47 -10.97
C LEU A 38 -28.39 -6.13 -9.60
N THR A 39 -27.34 -6.64 -8.92
CA THR A 39 -27.44 -7.26 -7.57
C THR A 39 -26.17 -7.06 -6.72
N GLU A 40 -26.34 -6.89 -5.40
CA GLU A 40 -25.30 -6.41 -4.45
C GLU A 40 -24.11 -7.38 -4.26
N SER A 41 -24.34 -8.69 -4.29
CA SER A 41 -23.27 -9.71 -4.17
C SER A 41 -22.46 -9.89 -5.45
N LEU A 42 -22.97 -9.47 -6.59
CA LEU A 42 -22.25 -9.52 -7.87
C LEU A 42 -21.22 -8.38 -7.96
N CYS A 43 -21.45 -7.26 -7.26
CA CYS A 43 -20.66 -6.03 -7.41
C CYS A 43 -19.22 -6.17 -6.90
N TYR A 44 -19.04 -6.79 -5.71
CA TYR A 44 -17.71 -6.94 -5.12
C TYR A 44 -16.84 -7.93 -5.92
N LEU A 45 -17.48 -8.99 -6.43
CA LEU A 45 -16.85 -9.92 -7.36
C LEU A 45 -16.49 -9.22 -8.68
N LEU A 46 -17.34 -8.33 -9.19
CA LEU A 46 -17.07 -7.59 -10.43
C LEU A 46 -15.87 -6.66 -10.31
N ASP A 47 -15.75 -5.88 -9.23
CA ASP A 47 -14.65 -4.92 -9.09
C ASP A 47 -13.28 -5.62 -8.95
N GLU A 48 -13.19 -6.70 -8.16
CA GLU A 48 -11.95 -7.47 -8.03
C GLU A 48 -11.59 -8.21 -9.34
N VAL A 49 -12.60 -8.72 -10.05
CA VAL A 49 -12.41 -9.34 -11.37
C VAL A 49 -11.94 -8.30 -12.39
N ASP A 50 -12.52 -7.11 -12.40
CA ASP A 50 -12.14 -6.01 -13.30
C ASP A 50 -10.73 -5.48 -12.97
N MET A 51 -10.34 -5.44 -11.70
CA MET A 51 -8.97 -5.10 -11.27
C MET A 51 -7.96 -6.22 -11.51
N GLY A 52 -8.41 -7.46 -11.73
CA GLY A 52 -7.56 -8.63 -11.95
C GLY A 52 -6.77 -9.11 -10.72
N MET A 53 -7.05 -8.58 -9.53
CA MET A 53 -6.36 -8.87 -8.26
C MET A 53 -7.31 -8.60 -7.08
N THR A 54 -7.16 -9.33 -5.98
CA THR A 54 -7.99 -9.12 -4.78
C THR A 54 -7.53 -7.91 -3.96
N TYR A 55 -8.41 -7.35 -3.14
CA TYR A 55 -8.05 -6.25 -2.24
C TYR A 55 -6.96 -6.63 -1.23
N GLU A 56 -6.92 -7.89 -0.81
CA GLU A 56 -5.88 -8.41 0.09
C GLU A 56 -4.49 -8.37 -0.58
N GLU A 57 -4.41 -8.80 -1.83
CA GLU A 57 -3.18 -8.76 -2.63
C GLU A 57 -2.73 -7.31 -2.86
N LEU A 58 -3.68 -6.41 -3.21
CA LEU A 58 -3.42 -4.98 -3.40
C LEU A 58 -2.83 -4.32 -2.15
N SER A 59 -3.34 -4.65 -0.97
CA SER A 59 -2.81 -4.14 0.29
C SER A 59 -1.36 -4.58 0.53
N VAL A 60 -1.01 -5.82 0.18
CA VAL A 60 0.37 -6.31 0.24
C VAL A 60 1.28 -5.55 -0.73
N TYR A 61 0.86 -5.36 -1.99
CA TYR A 61 1.66 -4.60 -2.98
C TYR A 61 1.89 -3.15 -2.55
N GLY A 62 0.86 -2.50 -1.98
CA GLY A 62 0.95 -1.14 -1.45
C GLY A 62 2.02 -0.99 -0.37
N ARG A 63 2.01 -1.90 0.61
CA ARG A 63 3.03 -1.95 1.67
C ARG A 63 4.42 -2.23 1.11
N MET A 64 4.56 -3.23 0.22
CA MET A 64 5.84 -3.57 -0.40
C MET A 64 6.45 -2.37 -1.17
N ARG A 65 5.63 -1.61 -1.90
CA ARG A 65 6.09 -0.45 -2.67
C ARG A 65 6.53 0.73 -1.79
N LYS A 66 5.77 1.03 -0.72
CA LYS A 66 5.95 2.25 0.07
C LYS A 66 6.80 2.06 1.32
N ILE A 67 6.51 1.03 2.11
CA ILE A 67 7.18 0.76 3.39
C ILE A 67 8.51 0.07 3.12
N PHE A 68 8.48 -1.07 2.42
CA PHE A 68 9.69 -1.86 2.11
C PHE A 68 10.50 -1.29 0.94
N ARG A 69 10.00 -0.25 0.26
CA ARG A 69 10.66 0.42 -0.87
C ARG A 69 11.06 -0.54 -2.00
N CYS A 70 10.33 -1.62 -2.18
CA CYS A 70 10.62 -2.63 -3.19
C CYS A 70 10.18 -2.17 -4.59
N GLY A 71 11.10 -2.23 -5.56
CA GLY A 71 10.78 -2.16 -6.99
C GLY A 71 10.25 -3.49 -7.54
N PRO A 72 9.97 -3.61 -8.85
CA PRO A 72 9.34 -4.81 -9.44
C PRO A 72 10.11 -6.11 -9.15
N VAL A 73 11.43 -6.10 -9.35
CA VAL A 73 12.28 -7.29 -9.17
C VAL A 73 12.40 -7.68 -7.68
N SER A 74 12.59 -6.71 -6.80
CA SER A 74 12.69 -6.94 -5.35
C SER A 74 11.34 -7.40 -4.77
N MET A 75 10.24 -6.81 -5.24
CA MET A 75 8.89 -7.21 -4.83
C MET A 75 8.60 -8.65 -5.25
N PHE A 76 8.95 -9.03 -6.48
CA PHE A 76 8.84 -10.40 -6.96
C PHE A 76 9.58 -11.39 -6.04
N LYS A 77 10.87 -11.16 -5.76
CA LYS A 77 11.65 -12.02 -4.87
C LYS A 77 10.97 -12.17 -3.50
N ASN A 78 10.63 -11.05 -2.85
CA ASN A 78 9.96 -11.06 -1.55
C ASN A 78 8.62 -11.79 -1.54
N LEU A 79 7.85 -11.70 -2.62
CA LEU A 79 6.58 -12.39 -2.75
C LEU A 79 6.74 -13.89 -3.03
N CYS A 80 7.79 -14.30 -3.75
CA CYS A 80 8.10 -15.72 -3.90
C CYS A 80 8.32 -16.39 -2.55
N TYR A 81 8.98 -15.71 -1.60
CA TYR A 81 9.11 -16.22 -0.22
C TYR A 81 7.77 -16.25 0.51
N LYS A 82 6.99 -15.16 0.45
CA LYS A 82 5.72 -15.05 1.21
C LYS A 82 4.61 -15.95 0.69
N TRP A 83 4.55 -16.18 -0.62
CA TRP A 83 3.49 -16.92 -1.30
C TRP A 83 3.96 -18.25 -1.88
N GLY A 84 5.19 -18.68 -1.61
CA GLY A 84 5.75 -19.91 -2.17
C GLY A 84 4.98 -21.19 -1.83
N THR A 85 4.13 -21.17 -0.81
CA THR A 85 3.22 -22.29 -0.48
C THR A 85 1.89 -22.27 -1.24
N LYS A 86 1.51 -21.12 -1.83
CA LYS A 86 0.20 -20.89 -2.43
C LYS A 86 0.24 -20.73 -3.95
N LEU A 87 1.29 -20.11 -4.48
CA LEU A 87 1.41 -19.73 -5.89
C LEU A 87 2.78 -20.13 -6.44
N SER A 88 2.80 -20.52 -7.70
CA SER A 88 4.06 -20.77 -8.42
C SER A 88 4.82 -19.46 -8.70
N PRO A 89 6.17 -19.50 -8.82
CA PRO A 89 6.95 -18.31 -9.17
C PRO A 89 6.49 -17.65 -10.47
N ALA A 90 6.05 -18.44 -11.47
CA ALA A 90 5.52 -17.90 -12.72
C ALA A 90 4.22 -17.08 -12.51
N GLU A 91 3.29 -17.57 -11.69
CA GLU A 91 2.05 -16.84 -11.38
C GLU A 91 2.34 -15.55 -10.60
N VAL A 92 3.26 -15.60 -9.63
CA VAL A 92 3.67 -14.41 -8.87
C VAL A 92 4.29 -13.37 -9.82
N ALA A 93 5.12 -13.79 -10.78
CA ALA A 93 5.71 -12.89 -11.77
C ALA A 93 4.63 -12.18 -12.60
N GLU A 94 3.64 -12.90 -13.11
CA GLU A 94 2.57 -12.30 -13.90
C GLU A 94 1.74 -11.30 -13.09
N LYS A 95 1.42 -11.62 -11.82
CA LYS A 95 0.71 -10.69 -10.93
C LYS A 95 1.51 -9.41 -10.66
N VAL A 96 2.81 -9.53 -10.38
CA VAL A 96 3.68 -8.37 -10.14
C VAL A 96 3.80 -7.51 -11.40
N LYS A 97 3.97 -8.11 -12.57
CA LYS A 97 3.99 -7.38 -13.85
C LYS A 97 2.67 -6.64 -14.10
N TYR A 98 1.55 -7.32 -13.85
CA TYR A 98 0.22 -6.74 -14.01
C TYR A 98 0.04 -5.52 -13.09
N PHE A 99 0.38 -5.65 -11.81
CA PHE A 99 0.34 -4.54 -10.85
C PHE A 99 1.16 -3.33 -11.31
N PHE A 100 2.44 -3.53 -11.68
CA PHE A 100 3.30 -2.41 -12.08
C PHE A 100 2.89 -1.76 -13.41
N LYS A 101 2.34 -2.53 -14.34
CA LYS A 101 1.77 -2.02 -15.59
C LYS A 101 0.61 -1.06 -15.31
N TYR A 102 -0.39 -1.49 -14.53
CA TYR A 102 -1.55 -0.63 -14.22
C TYR A 102 -1.21 0.49 -13.26
N TYR A 103 -0.30 0.29 -12.31
CA TYR A 103 0.25 1.35 -11.46
C TYR A 103 0.82 2.48 -12.31
N SER A 104 1.64 2.13 -13.31
CA SER A 104 2.33 3.10 -14.17
C SER A 104 1.37 3.84 -15.09
N ILE A 105 0.42 3.12 -15.68
CA ILE A 105 -0.60 3.71 -16.55
C ILE A 105 -1.48 4.67 -15.74
N ASN A 106 -1.89 4.29 -14.53
CA ASN A 106 -2.83 5.05 -13.72
C ASN A 106 -2.17 6.09 -12.79
N ARG A 107 -0.84 6.19 -12.73
CA ARG A 107 -0.17 7.05 -11.75
C ARG A 107 -0.54 8.53 -11.88
N HIS A 108 -0.84 8.99 -13.09
CA HIS A 108 -1.32 10.34 -13.35
C HIS A 108 -2.62 10.67 -12.57
N LYS A 109 -3.49 9.69 -12.31
CA LYS A 109 -4.73 9.90 -11.53
C LYS A 109 -4.46 10.33 -10.09
N MET A 110 -3.29 9.96 -9.54
CA MET A 110 -2.92 10.34 -8.18
C MET A 110 -2.52 11.82 -8.05
N THR A 111 -2.09 12.46 -9.16
CA THR A 111 -1.68 13.88 -9.15
C THR A 111 -2.87 14.84 -8.99
N VAL A 112 -4.06 14.39 -9.40
CA VAL A 112 -5.31 15.16 -9.36
C VAL A 112 -6.30 14.60 -8.34
N LEU A 113 -5.85 13.69 -7.47
CA LEU A 113 -6.68 13.07 -6.46
C LEU A 113 -7.09 14.10 -5.40
N THR A 114 -8.35 14.10 -4.98
CA THR A 114 -8.84 14.93 -3.89
C THR A 114 -8.02 14.67 -2.63
N PRO A 115 -7.52 15.72 -1.94
CA PRO A 115 -6.81 15.57 -0.68
C PRO A 115 -7.64 14.75 0.31
N SER A 116 -7.01 13.75 0.93
CA SER A 116 -7.67 12.82 1.84
C SER A 116 -6.98 12.76 3.21
N TYR A 117 -7.70 12.29 4.21
CA TYR A 117 -7.14 12.10 5.55
C TYR A 117 -6.08 10.99 5.53
N HIS A 118 -4.92 11.26 6.12
CA HIS A 118 -3.85 10.28 6.21
C HIS A 118 -4.13 9.29 7.35
N ALA A 119 -4.61 8.11 7.01
CA ALA A 119 -4.88 7.02 7.95
C ALA A 119 -3.83 5.89 7.92
N GLU A 120 -3.15 5.70 6.79
CA GLU A 120 -2.24 4.57 6.58
C GLU A 120 -0.85 5.01 6.09
N SER A 121 0.20 4.39 6.64
CA SER A 121 1.60 4.66 6.31
C SER A 121 2.01 4.25 4.88
N TYR A 122 1.14 3.56 4.14
CA TYR A 122 1.39 3.17 2.75
C TYR A 122 0.52 3.92 1.73
N SER A 123 -0.11 5.02 2.16
CA SER A 123 -0.95 5.86 1.29
C SER A 123 -0.21 6.28 0.00
N PRO A 124 -0.84 6.18 -1.18
CA PRO A 124 -0.25 6.58 -2.47
C PRO A 124 -0.39 8.08 -2.79
N GLU A 125 -0.74 8.91 -1.80
CA GLU A 125 -1.02 10.34 -1.95
C GLU A 125 0.21 11.13 -2.43
N ASP A 126 0.07 11.86 -3.54
CA ASP A 126 1.20 12.44 -4.27
C ASP A 126 1.50 13.91 -3.92
N ASN A 127 0.63 14.62 -3.19
CA ASN A 127 0.88 16.04 -2.88
C ASN A 127 1.78 16.22 -1.65
N ARG A 128 1.83 15.24 -0.74
CA ARG A 128 2.58 15.34 0.51
C ARG A 128 3.38 14.08 0.86
N PHE A 129 2.82 12.89 0.64
CA PHE A 129 3.36 11.69 1.28
C PHE A 129 4.19 10.77 0.36
N ASP A 130 3.82 10.60 -0.91
CA ASP A 130 4.47 9.69 -1.88
C ASP A 130 4.86 10.40 -3.18
N LEU A 131 5.70 11.43 -3.04
CA LEU A 131 6.29 12.19 -4.15
C LEU A 131 7.06 11.25 -5.09
N ARG A 132 6.49 11.01 -6.27
CA ARG A 132 7.11 10.19 -7.33
C ARG A 132 6.82 10.77 -8.70
N GLN A 133 7.56 10.29 -9.69
CA GLN A 133 7.24 10.59 -11.09
C GLN A 133 5.85 10.07 -11.43
N PHE A 134 5.10 10.80 -12.25
CA PHE A 134 3.77 10.37 -12.69
C PHE A 134 3.76 9.77 -14.10
N LEU A 135 4.78 10.06 -14.91
CA LEU A 135 4.93 9.53 -16.27
C LEU A 135 5.97 8.41 -16.28
N TYR A 136 5.50 7.17 -16.31
CA TYR A 136 6.33 5.97 -16.37
C TYR A 136 6.25 5.30 -17.75
N ASN A 137 7.31 4.57 -18.12
CA ASN A 137 7.23 3.60 -19.20
C ASN A 137 6.45 2.36 -18.71
N SER A 138 5.20 2.20 -19.15
CA SER A 138 4.31 1.12 -18.72
C SER A 138 4.80 -0.29 -19.07
N LYS A 139 5.77 -0.43 -19.98
CA LYS A 139 6.33 -1.73 -20.40
C LYS A 139 7.45 -2.26 -19.50
N TRP A 140 8.09 -1.41 -18.68
CA TRP A 140 9.18 -1.79 -17.76
C TRP A 140 10.17 -2.84 -18.34
N PRO A 141 10.81 -2.55 -19.49
CA PRO A 141 11.45 -3.59 -20.31
C PRO A 141 12.60 -4.29 -19.57
N TYR A 142 13.41 -3.55 -18.82
CA TYR A 142 14.54 -4.11 -18.09
C TYR A 142 14.07 -4.96 -16.90
N GLN A 143 13.13 -4.43 -16.11
CA GLN A 143 12.67 -5.07 -14.89
C GLN A 143 11.88 -6.33 -15.17
N PHE A 144 11.02 -6.32 -16.20
CA PHE A 144 10.23 -7.49 -16.56
C PHE A 144 11.10 -8.59 -17.15
N LYS A 145 12.03 -8.24 -18.04
CA LYS A 145 13.04 -9.20 -18.54
C LYS A 145 13.83 -9.82 -17.39
N LYS A 146 14.21 -9.01 -16.38
CA LYS A 146 14.95 -9.54 -15.23
C LYS A 146 14.13 -10.50 -14.37
N ILE A 147 12.82 -10.27 -14.24
CA ILE A 147 11.92 -11.20 -13.57
C ILE A 147 11.84 -12.51 -14.35
N ASP A 148 11.69 -12.44 -15.68
CA ASP A 148 11.63 -13.62 -16.55
C ASP A 148 12.90 -14.48 -16.42
N GLU A 149 14.08 -13.86 -16.46
CA GLU A 149 15.35 -14.55 -16.23
C GLU A 149 15.41 -15.29 -14.88
N ILE A 150 14.84 -14.70 -13.81
CA ILE A 150 14.82 -15.31 -12.48
C ILE A 150 13.81 -16.47 -12.43
N VAL A 151 12.63 -16.31 -13.05
CA VAL A 151 11.61 -17.36 -13.13
C VAL A 151 12.15 -18.57 -13.90
N ASP A 152 12.83 -18.34 -15.02
CA ASP A 152 13.46 -19.41 -15.81
C ASP A 152 14.51 -20.18 -15.00
N GLY A 153 15.30 -19.46 -14.18
CA GLY A 153 16.26 -20.08 -13.26
C GLY A 153 15.60 -20.93 -12.16
N LEU A 154 14.48 -20.47 -11.58
CA LEU A 154 13.75 -21.20 -10.54
C LEU A 154 13.01 -22.43 -11.05
N ASN A 155 12.59 -22.44 -12.33
CA ASN A 155 11.95 -23.61 -12.94
C ASN A 155 12.96 -24.73 -13.27
N GLY A 156 14.25 -24.39 -13.43
CA GLY A 156 15.31 -25.35 -13.70
C GLY A 156 15.88 -26.02 -12.43
N ASP A 157 15.70 -25.39 -11.27
CA ASP A 157 16.39 -25.74 -10.03
C ASP A 157 15.44 -25.60 -8.83
N SER A 158 15.05 -26.73 -8.22
CA SER A 158 14.41 -26.74 -6.90
C SER A 158 15.41 -26.24 -5.85
N VAL A 159 15.43 -24.95 -5.52
CA VAL A 159 16.46 -24.41 -4.62
C VAL A 159 15.90 -23.58 -3.48
N ALA A 160 16.28 -24.03 -2.28
CA ALA A 160 16.27 -23.30 -1.03
C ALA A 160 17.09 -22.01 -1.15
N PHE A 161 16.50 -20.92 -0.70
CA PHE A 161 17.15 -19.62 -0.71
C PHE A 161 18.20 -19.53 0.43
N PRO A 162 19.40 -18.97 0.17
CA PRO A 162 20.29 -18.56 1.25
C PRO A 162 19.67 -17.37 1.98
N GLU A 163 19.57 -17.48 3.30
CA GLU A 163 19.24 -16.38 4.19
C GLU A 163 20.35 -15.33 4.10
N GLU A 164 20.05 -14.14 3.58
CA GLU A 164 20.86 -12.96 3.86
C GLU A 164 20.47 -12.51 5.28
N GLU A 165 21.36 -12.80 6.25
CA GLU A 165 21.26 -12.29 7.62
C GLU A 165 21.28 -10.75 7.59
N GLU A 166 20.16 -10.11 7.91
CA GLU A 166 20.13 -8.69 8.22
C GLU A 166 20.70 -8.49 9.64
N GLU A 167 21.94 -8.02 9.72
CA GLU A 167 22.54 -7.52 10.96
C GLU A 167 21.77 -6.30 11.47
N GLU A 168 21.26 -6.43 12.69
CA GLU A 168 20.61 -5.39 13.48
C GLU A 168 21.68 -4.41 14.03
N ALA A 169 21.91 -3.30 13.33
CA ALA A 169 22.73 -2.20 13.83
C ALA A 169 21.85 -1.03 14.28
N THR A 170 21.51 -1.03 15.57
CA THR A 170 21.09 0.16 16.30
C THR A 170 22.25 1.16 16.37
N SER A 171 22.16 2.29 15.67
CA SER A 171 22.91 3.48 16.05
C SER A 171 22.11 4.74 15.71
N SER A 172 21.62 5.38 16.76
CA SER A 172 21.20 6.77 16.76
C SER A 172 22.43 7.65 16.50
N GLN A 173 22.61 8.14 15.27
CA GLN A 173 23.55 9.22 14.99
C GLN A 173 22.82 10.56 14.96
N GLU A 174 22.95 11.24 16.09
CA GLU A 174 22.69 12.65 16.33
C GLU A 174 23.56 13.50 15.39
N PHE A 175 22.94 14.32 14.54
CA PHE A 175 23.64 15.18 13.59
C PHE A 175 24.22 16.39 14.32
N GLY A 176 25.49 16.29 14.74
CA GLY A 176 26.25 17.39 15.35
C GLY A 176 26.64 18.45 14.32
N VAL A 177 26.27 19.70 14.57
CA VAL A 177 26.68 20.87 13.78
C VAL A 177 28.17 21.15 14.00
N VAL A 178 28.98 21.09 12.95
CA VAL A 178 30.42 21.40 13.00
C VAL A 178 30.63 22.91 12.99
N ALA A 179 31.32 23.42 14.02
CA ALA A 179 31.69 24.82 14.14
C ALA A 179 32.74 25.22 13.08
N ALA A 180 32.53 26.39 12.47
CA ALA A 180 33.37 26.97 11.44
C ALA A 180 34.71 27.49 12.01
N ASN A 181 35.67 26.60 12.30
CA ASN A 181 37.11 26.94 12.28
C ASN A 181 38.09 25.75 12.44
N SER A 182 37.76 24.55 11.96
CA SER A 182 38.76 23.45 11.91
C SER A 182 39.43 23.42 10.53
N GLY A 183 40.72 23.80 10.49
CA GLY A 183 41.54 23.83 9.29
C GLY A 183 42.05 22.46 8.88
N ASP A 184 41.17 21.57 8.42
CA ASP A 184 41.56 20.27 7.84
C ASP A 184 41.37 20.25 6.30
N PRO A 185 42.45 20.13 5.51
CA PRO A 185 42.41 20.26 4.05
C PRO A 185 41.99 18.98 3.30
N ARG A 186 41.35 18.02 3.97
CA ARG A 186 40.98 16.70 3.39
C ARG A 186 39.47 16.45 3.27
N ALA A 187 38.63 17.43 3.60
CA ALA A 187 37.19 17.35 3.37
C ALA A 187 36.84 17.74 1.93
N GLY A 188 37.08 16.84 0.99
CA GLY A 188 36.60 17.01 -0.38
C GLY A 188 37.35 16.19 -1.42
N LEU A 189 36.98 14.91 -1.55
CA LEU A 189 36.98 14.14 -2.81
C LEU A 189 35.80 13.16 -2.75
#